data_AF-A0A0Q5QS91-F1
#
_entry.id   AF-A0A0Q5QS91-F1
#
_cell.length_a   1.000
_cell.length_b   1.000
_cell.length_c   1.000
_cell.angle_alpha   90.00
_cell.angle_beta   90.00
_cell.angle_gamma   90.00
#
_symmetry.space_group_name_H-M   'P 1'
#
loop_
_entity.id
_entity.type
_entity.pdbx_description
1 polymer ?
#
loop_
_entity_poly.entity_id
_entity_poly.type
_entity_poly.pdbx_seq_one_letter_code
_entity_poly.pdbx_strand_id
1 'polypeptide(L)'
;MIEAPEGGFRGPVKRSVTIAGHQTSISLEPVFWRALEAAAADRKLPLSALVAQIDAVRILGDDPPNLASAIRCWVLGEATALNS
;
A
#
# COMPACT_ATOMS: atom_id res chain seq x y z
N MET A 1 22.67 17.28 -5.38
CA MET A 1 22.89 16.14 -4.46
C MET A 1 21.55 15.48 -4.23
N ILE A 2 21.50 14.16 -4.04
CA ILE A 2 20.24 13.47 -3.74
C ILE A 2 19.95 13.59 -2.25
N GLU A 3 18.72 13.99 -1.90
CA GLU A 3 18.25 14.09 -0.52
C GLU A 3 17.41 12.87 -0.13
N ALA A 4 17.42 12.53 1.15
CA ALA A 4 16.57 11.47 1.67
C ALA A 4 15.10 11.92 1.65
N PRO A 5 14.13 11.01 1.42
CA PRO A 5 12.72 11.35 1.51
C PRO A 5 12.34 11.75 2.94
N GLU A 6 11.20 12.42 3.09
CA GLU A 6 10.63 12.71 4.41
C GLU A 6 10.48 11.41 5.24
N GLY A 7 11.08 11.38 6.43
CA GLY A 7 11.14 10.17 7.28
C GLY A 7 12.35 9.25 7.03
N GLY A 8 13.13 9.52 5.99
CA GLY A 8 14.37 8.83 5.64
C GLY A 8 14.19 7.43 5.06
N PHE A 9 15.30 6.79 4.69
CA PHE A 9 15.30 5.40 4.23
C PHE A 9 15.11 4.45 5.41
N ARG A 10 13.92 3.85 5.51
CA ARG A 10 13.55 2.94 6.60
C ARG A 10 13.10 1.60 6.00
N GLY A 11 13.56 0.51 6.59
CA GLY A 11 13.15 -0.85 6.19
C GLY A 11 11.67 -1.15 6.52
N PRO A 12 11.14 -2.27 6.01
CA PRO A 12 9.73 -2.60 6.16
C PRO A 12 9.35 -2.95 7.60
N VAL A 13 8.15 -2.53 8.00
CA VAL A 13 7.50 -2.85 9.27
C VAL A 13 6.30 -3.75 8.98
N LYS A 14 6.23 -4.88 9.70
CA LYS A 14 5.13 -5.84 9.60
C LYS A 14 3.90 -5.35 10.35
N ARG A 15 2.72 -5.41 9.73
CA ARG A 15 1.42 -5.20 10.37
C ARG A 15 0.44 -6.29 9.93
N SER A 16 -0.47 -6.64 10.82
CA SER A 16 -1.57 -7.56 10.51
C SER A 16 -2.81 -6.76 10.14
N VAL A 17 -3.39 -7.04 8.98
CA VAL A 17 -4.62 -6.41 8.48
C VAL A 17 -5.63 -7.51 8.18
N THR A 18 -6.85 -7.37 8.67
CA THR A 18 -7.93 -8.32 8.35
C THR A 18 -8.54 -7.95 7.00
N ILE A 19 -8.39 -8.81 6.00
CA ILE A 19 -9.00 -8.67 4.67
C ILE A 19 -9.86 -9.89 4.37
N ALA A 20 -11.07 -9.68 3.85
CA ALA A 20 -12.04 -10.75 3.57
C ALA A 20 -12.23 -11.76 4.73
N GLY A 21 -12.19 -11.28 5.99
CA GLY A 21 -12.33 -12.11 7.19
C GLY A 21 -11.05 -12.84 7.64
N HIS A 22 -9.96 -12.78 6.86
CA HIS A 22 -8.69 -13.43 7.18
C HIS A 22 -7.64 -12.41 7.63
N GLN A 23 -6.86 -12.74 8.66
CA GLN A 23 -5.75 -11.92 9.08
C GLN A 23 -4.56 -12.14 8.14
N THR A 24 -4.13 -11.08 7.46
CA THR A 24 -2.99 -11.08 6.53
C THR A 24 -1.87 -10.23 7.10
N SER A 25 -0.68 -10.82 7.22
CA SER A 25 0.55 -10.10 7.60
C SER A 25 1.17 -9.45 6.37
N ILE A 26 1.40 -8.14 6.43
CA ILE A 26 1.98 -7.34 5.34
C ILE A 26 3.18 -6.57 5.90
N SER A 27 4.30 -6.56 5.19
CA SER A 27 5.51 -5.83 5.55
C SER A 27 5.77 -4.71 4.54
N LEU A 28 5.66 -3.45 4.98
CA LEU A 28 5.85 -2.25 4.16
C LEU A 28 6.72 -1.23 4.88
N GLU A 29 7.47 -0.44 4.12
CA GLU A 29 8.23 0.68 4.65
C GLU A 29 7.27 1.72 5.26
N PRO A 30 7.67 2.46 6.32
CA PRO A 30 6.81 3.43 6.99
C PRO A 30 6.16 4.46 6.04
N VAL A 31 6.87 4.86 4.98
CA VAL A 31 6.35 5.80 3.98
C VAL A 31 5.16 5.22 3.22
N PHE A 32 5.19 3.95 2.86
CA PHE A 32 4.07 3.29 2.17
C PHE A 32 2.89 3.06 3.11
N TRP A 33 3.13 2.76 4.40
CA TRP A 33 2.05 2.69 5.38
C TRP A 33 1.32 4.03 5.51
N ARG A 34 2.06 5.13 5.68
CA ARG A 34 1.48 6.48 5.78
C ARG A 34 0.68 6.84 4.52
N ALA A 35 1.24 6.60 3.35
CA ALA A 35 0.57 6.92 2.09
C ALA A 35 -0.70 6.07 1.88
N LEU A 36 -0.67 4.79 2.24
CA LEU A 36 -1.84 3.92 2.18
C LEU A 36 -2.94 4.35 3.17
N GLU A 37 -2.56 4.77 4.39
CA GLU A 37 -3.49 5.31 5.39
C GLU A 37 -4.13 6.63 4.91
N ALA A 38 -3.33 7.54 4.35
CA ALA A 38 -3.80 8.80 3.79
C ALA A 38 -4.80 8.54 2.63
N ALA A 39 -4.43 7.68 1.68
CA ALA A 39 -5.30 7.33 0.57
C ALA A 39 -6.61 6.65 1.01
N ALA A 40 -6.56 5.81 2.05
CA ALA A 40 -7.77 5.22 2.64
C ALA A 40 -8.68 6.30 3.26
N ALA A 41 -8.11 7.26 3.98
CA ALA A 41 -8.84 8.37 4.58
C ALA A 41 -9.48 9.28 3.51
N ASP A 42 -8.73 9.65 2.47
CA ASP A 42 -9.23 10.47 1.36
C ASP A 42 -10.40 9.81 0.63
N ARG A 43 -10.33 8.48 0.47
CA ARG A 43 -11.39 7.65 -0.13
C ARG A 43 -12.53 7.34 0.83
N LYS A 44 -12.46 7.76 2.09
CA LYS A 44 -13.41 7.45 3.17
C LYS A 44 -13.63 5.93 3.34
N LEU A 45 -12.55 5.16 3.19
CA LEU A 45 -12.56 3.71 3.33
C LEU A 45 -11.75 3.30 4.57
N PRO A 46 -12.16 2.23 5.28
CA PRO A 46 -11.26 1.54 6.20
C PRO A 46 -10.00 1.07 5.46
N LEU A 47 -8.83 1.14 6.13
CA LEU A 47 -7.56 0.65 5.56
C LEU A 47 -7.66 -0.78 5.04
N SER A 48 -8.32 -1.67 5.79
CA SER A 48 -8.57 -3.06 5.39
C SER A 48 -9.38 -3.18 4.10
N ALA A 49 -10.35 -2.31 3.88
CA ALA A 49 -11.17 -2.31 2.67
C ALA A 49 -10.34 -1.89 1.45
N LEU A 50 -9.49 -0.86 1.60
CA LEU A 50 -8.58 -0.46 0.52
C LEU A 50 -7.57 -1.57 0.18
N VAL A 51 -6.97 -2.19 1.20
CA VAL A 51 -6.07 -3.34 1.00
C VAL A 51 -6.79 -4.49 0.29
N ALA A 52 -8.03 -4.80 0.68
CA ALA A 52 -8.82 -5.86 0.04
C ALA A 52 -9.15 -5.53 -1.43
N GLN A 53 -9.39 -4.27 -1.77
CA GLN A 53 -9.60 -3.86 -3.16
C GLN A 53 -8.33 -4.02 -4.01
N ILE A 54 -7.17 -3.59 -3.48
CA ILE A 54 -5.87 -3.80 -4.14
C ILE A 54 -5.61 -5.30 -4.32
N ASP A 55 -5.91 -6.11 -3.30
CA ASP A 55 -5.77 -7.56 -3.34
C ASP A 55 -6.67 -8.22 -4.40
N ALA A 56 -7.91 -7.76 -4.54
CA ALA A 56 -8.84 -8.25 -5.54
C ALA A 56 -8.43 -7.88 -6.98
N VAL A 57 -7.89 -6.68 -7.18
CA VAL A 57 -7.43 -6.23 -8.52
C VAL A 57 -6.14 -6.95 -8.92
N ARG A 58 -5.17 -7.09 -8.00
CA ARG A 58 -3.86 -7.67 -8.34
C ARG A 58 -3.96 -9.11 -8.84
N ILE A 59 -4.92 -9.91 -8.33
CA ILE A 59 -5.05 -11.34 -8.65
C ILE A 59 -5.69 -11.61 -10.01
N LEU A 60 -6.19 -10.58 -10.69
CA LEU A 60 -6.77 -10.71 -12.03
C LEU A 60 -5.71 -10.78 -13.14
N GLY A 61 -4.45 -10.46 -12.82
CA GLY A 61 -3.34 -10.53 -13.78
C GLY A 61 -2.79 -11.95 -13.94
N ASP A 62 -2.13 -12.21 -15.08
CA ASP A 62 -1.57 -13.53 -15.43
C ASP A 62 -0.47 -14.00 -14.46
N ASP A 63 0.33 -13.07 -13.91
CA ASP A 63 1.36 -13.32 -12.89
C ASP A 63 1.24 -12.29 -11.75
N PRO A 64 0.33 -12.53 -10.80
CA PRO A 64 -0.02 -11.53 -9.80
C PRO A 64 1.09 -11.39 -8.76
N PRO A 65 1.62 -10.18 -8.50
CA PRO A 65 2.65 -9.99 -7.48
C PRO A 65 2.08 -10.27 -6.08
N ASN A 66 2.99 -10.47 -5.11
CA ASN A 66 2.59 -10.51 -3.71
C ASN A 66 1.93 -9.19 -3.27
N LEU A 67 1.06 -9.26 -2.26
CA LEU A 67 0.26 -8.11 -1.80
C LEU A 67 1.11 -6.90 -1.40
N ALA A 68 2.25 -7.11 -0.73
CA ALA A 68 3.12 -5.99 -0.34
C ALA A 68 3.70 -5.25 -1.56
N SER A 69 4.07 -5.98 -2.61
CA SER A 69 4.57 -5.39 -3.85
C SER A 69 3.46 -4.67 -4.62
N ALA A 70 2.27 -5.28 -4.69
CA ALA A 70 1.09 -4.66 -5.28
C ALA A 70 0.75 -3.32 -4.61
N ILE A 71 0.78 -3.26 -3.28
CA ILE A 71 0.54 -2.04 -2.51
C ILE A 71 1.56 -0.95 -2.85
N ARG A 72 2.87 -1.29 -2.89
CA ARG A 72 3.91 -0.31 -3.25
C ARG A 72 3.69 0.28 -4.63
N CYS A 73 3.42 -0.57 -5.63
CA CYS A 73 3.14 -0.12 -7.00
C CYS A 73 1.90 0.77 -7.06
N TRP A 74 0.82 0.39 -6.38
CA TRP A 74 -0.42 1.16 -6.36
C TRP A 74 -0.22 2.54 -5.72
N VAL A 75 0.43 2.60 -4.53
CA VAL A 75 0.73 3.87 -3.85
C VAL A 75 1.58 4.79 -4.72
N LEU A 76 2.61 4.25 -5.39
CA LEU A 76 3.45 5.04 -6.29
C LEU A 76 2.64 5.60 -7.46
N GLY A 77 1.78 4.78 -8.08
CA GLY A 77 0.91 5.20 -9.18
C GLY A 77 -0.05 6.32 -8.78
N GLU A 78 -0.65 6.23 -7.59
CA GLU A 78 -1.51 7.28 -7.03
C GLU A 78 -0.75 8.59 -6.83
N ALA A 79 0.46 8.54 -6.25
CA ALA A 79 1.28 9.72 -6.03
C ALA A 79 1.71 10.40 -7.33
N THR A 80 1.91 9.64 -8.41
CA THR A 80 2.21 10.22 -9.74
C THR A 80 0.98 10.81 -10.41
N ALA A 81 -0.21 10.21 -10.21
CA ALA A 81 -1.46 10.69 -10.80
C ALA A 81 -1.93 12.01 -10.19
N LEU A 82 -1.68 12.24 -8.89
CA LEU A 82 -1.99 13.51 -8.22
C LEU A 82 -1.15 14.70 -8.70
N ASN A 83 -0.02 14.43 -9.38
CA ASN A 83 0.88 15.45 -9.91
C ASN A 83 0.70 15.68 -11.42
N SER A 84 -0.36 15.11 -12.02
CA SER A 84 -0.67 15.18 -13.46
C SER A 84 -1.86 16.08 -13.75
#